data_AF-A0A8J6ZFN6-F1
#
_entry.id   AF-A0A8J6ZFN6-F1
#
_cell.length_a   1.000
_cell.length_b   1.000
_cell.length_c   1.000
_cell.angle_alpha   90.00
_cell.angle_beta   90.00
_cell.angle_gamma   90.00
#
_symmetry.space_group_name_H-M   'P 1'
#
loop_
_entity.id
_entity.type
_entity.pdbx_description
1 polymer ?
#
loop_
_entity_poly.entity_id
_entity_poly.type
_entity_poly.pdbx_seq_one_letter_code
_entity_poly.pdbx_strand_id
1 'polypeptide(L)' 'MYEVLLHPDAQTVYVNADKALAKKIARCLQQLEQTPRSHPNIKALKGDYTGYYRYRIRDYRVIYSVDDELV' A
#
# COMPACT_ATOMS: atom_id res chain seq x y z
N MET A 1 -5.88 -13.97 3.32
CA MET A 1 -4.86 -13.03 3.86
C MET A 1 -3.83 -12.88 2.78
N TYR A 2 -3.48 -11.65 2.43
CA TYR A 2 -2.50 -11.33 1.39
C TYR A 2 -1.13 -11.16 2.01
N GLU A 3 -0.09 -11.47 1.24
CA GLU A 3 1.29 -11.09 1.55
C GLU A 3 1.59 -9.72 0.96
N VAL A 4 2.28 -8.87 1.73
CA VAL A 4 2.71 -7.55 1.26
C VAL A 4 4.17 -7.61 0.85
N LEU A 5 4.41 -7.41 -0.45
CA LEU A 5 5.75 -7.29 -1.02
C LEU A 5 6.06 -5.82 -1.30
N LEU A 6 7.21 -5.33 -0.80
CA LEU A 6 7.65 -3.96 -1.04
C LEU A 6 8.62 -3.91 -2.22
N HIS A 7 8.34 -3.03 -3.18
CA HIS A 7 9.32 -2.65 -4.19
C HIS A 7 10.57 -2.06 -3.51
N PRO A 8 11.80 -2.29 -4.01
CA PRO A 8 13.02 -1.77 -3.39
C PRO A 8 12.96 -0.28 -3.05
N ASP A 9 12.47 0.55 -3.97
CA ASP A 9 12.32 2.00 -3.73
C ASP A 9 11.34 2.32 -2.59
N ALA A 10 10.24 1.57 -2.49
CA ALA A 10 9.27 1.73 -1.41
C ALA A 10 9.85 1.28 -0.06
N GLN A 11 10.66 0.20 -0.06
CA GLN A 11 11.38 -0.26 1.12
C GLN A 11 12.38 0.80 1.59
N THR A 12 13.14 1.43 0.68
CA THR A 12 14.07 2.52 1.03
C THR A 12 13.34 3.69 1.70
N VAL A 13 12.17 4.09 1.19
CA VAL A 13 11.34 5.13 1.82
C VAL A 13 10.88 4.69 3.21
N TYR A 14 10.46 3.44 3.38
CA TYR A 14 9.96 2.94 4.65
C TYR A 14 11.06 2.85 5.72
N VAL A 15 12.25 2.37 5.35
CA VAL A 15 13.40 2.26 6.27
C VAL A 15 13.90 3.63 6.70
N ASN A 16 13.91 4.61 5.80
CA ASN A 16 14.39 5.97 6.10
C ASN A 16 13.30 6.89 6.70
N ALA A 17 12.07 6.41 6.84
CA ALA A 17 10.98 7.18 7.39
C ALA A 17 11.21 7.48 8.88
N ASP A 18 10.79 8.67 9.32
CA ASP A 18 10.73 8.95 10.75
C ASP A 18 9.78 7.96 11.47
N LYS A 19 9.94 7.83 12.79
CA LYS A 19 9.17 6.87 13.60
C LYS A 19 7.65 7.06 13.47
N ALA A 20 7.18 8.30 13.29
CA ALA A 20 5.76 8.59 13.19
C ALA A 20 5.19 8.21 11.82
N LEU A 21 5.94 8.43 10.74
CA LEU A 21 5.59 8.02 9.39
C LEU A 21 5.68 6.50 9.24
N ALA A 22 6.78 5.88 9.68
CA ALA A 22 6.96 4.43 9.65
C ALA A 22 5.79 3.71 10.34
N LYS A 23 5.36 4.17 11.52
CA LYS A 23 4.19 3.59 12.22
C LYS A 23 2.89 3.69 11.40
N LYS A 24 2.70 4.75 10.62
CA LYS A 24 1.50 4.90 9.77
C LYS A 24 1.60 4.00 8.54
N ILE A 25 2.79 3.88 7.94
CA ILE A 25 3.04 2.95 6.84
C ILE A 25 2.78 1.52 7.30
N ALA A 26 3.33 1.10 8.44
CA ALA A 26 3.11 -0.24 9.00
C ALA A 26 1.61 -0.57 9.17
N ARG A 27 0.83 0.37 9.72
CA ARG A 27 -0.64 0.20 9.84
C ARG A 27 -1.34 0.09 8.48
N CYS A 28 -0.87 0.83 7.48
CA CYS A 28 -1.36 0.70 6.12
C CYS A 28 -1.07 -0.71 5.58
N LEU A 29 0.17 -1.21 5.73
CA LEU A 29 0.54 -2.54 5.24
C LEU A 29 -0.29 -3.64 5.91
N GLN A 30 -0.47 -3.57 7.24
CA GLN A 30 -1.34 -4.50 7.98
C GLN A 30 -2.79 -4.48 7.48
N GLN A 31 -3.33 -3.31 7.11
CA GLN A 31 -4.66 -3.22 6.52
C GLN A 31 -4.72 -3.90 5.14
N LEU A 32 -3.66 -3.75 4.34
CA LEU A 32 -3.57 -4.33 2.99
C LEU A 32 -3.47 -5.87 3.04
N GLU A 33 -2.83 -6.44 4.06
CA GLU A 33 -2.82 -7.91 4.27
C GLU A 33 -4.24 -8.49 4.46
N GLN A 34 -5.17 -7.68 5.00
CA GLN A 34 -6.54 -8.12 5.29
C GLN A 34 -7.53 -7.79 4.17
N THR A 35 -7.64 -6.51 3.80
CA THR A 35 -8.61 -6.04 2.80
C THR A 35 -7.98 -5.03 1.84
N PRO A 36 -7.14 -5.48 0.90
CA PRO A 36 -6.38 -4.58 0.03
C PRO A 36 -7.25 -3.82 -0.98
N ARG A 37 -8.54 -4.14 -1.11
CA ARG A 37 -9.45 -3.43 -2.03
C ARG A 37 -10.52 -2.60 -1.32
N SER A 38 -10.70 -2.80 -0.02
CA SER A 38 -11.83 -2.24 0.73
C SER A 38 -11.37 -1.54 2.01
N HIS A 39 -11.26 -0.22 1.93
CA HIS A 39 -11.02 0.69 3.04
C HIS A 39 -11.31 2.14 2.60
N PRO A 40 -11.81 3.05 3.46
CA PRO A 40 -12.11 4.44 3.08
C PRO A 40 -10.94 5.23 2.46
N ASN A 41 -9.70 4.86 2.81
CA ASN A 41 -8.48 5.49 2.28
C ASN A 41 -7.99 4.88 0.96
N ILE A 42 -8.60 3.79 0.50
CA ILE A 42 -8.24 3.08 -0.73
C ILE A 42 -9.10 3.59 -1.88
N LYS A 43 -8.48 3.87 -3.03
CA LYS A 43 -9.17 4.10 -4.29
C LYS A 43 -8.45 3.37 -5.42
N ALA A 44 -9.21 2.74 -6.30
CA ALA A 44 -8.69 2.26 -7.59
C ALA A 44 -8.25 3.45 -8.44
N LEU A 45 -7.09 3.34 -9.05
CA LEU A 45 -6.60 4.30 -10.04
C LEU A 45 -7.26 4.01 -11.40
N LYS A 46 -7.20 5.01 -12.29
CA LYS A 46 -7.84 5.00 -13.61
C LYS A 46 -6.84 5.42 -14.69
N GLY A 47 -7.17 5.20 -15.96
CA GLY A 47 -6.31 5.54 -17.10
C GLY A 47 -5.11 4.59 -17.15
N ASP A 48 -3.91 5.14 -17.36
CA ASP A 48 -2.67 4.36 -17.50
C ASP A 48 -2.31 3.53 -16.27
N TYR A 49 -2.87 3.86 -15.11
CA TYR A 49 -2.66 3.15 -13.84
C TYR A 49 -3.82 2.21 -13.49
N THR A 50 -4.65 1.82 -14.46
CA THR A 50 -5.72 0.84 -14.23
C THR A 50 -5.13 -0.49 -13.74
N GLY A 51 -5.74 -1.08 -12.71
CA GLY A 51 -5.21 -2.27 -12.01
C GLY A 51 -4.40 -1.93 -10.75
N TYR A 52 -3.98 -0.68 -10.58
CA TYR A 52 -3.39 -0.19 -9.34
C TYR A 52 -4.40 0.48 -8.43
N TYR A 53 -4.06 0.51 -7.15
CA TYR A 53 -4.80 1.16 -6.08
C TYR A 53 -3.90 2.17 -5.38
N ARG A 54 -4.52 3.13 -4.72
CA ARG A 54 -3.85 4.10 -3.86
C ARG A 54 -4.44 4.08 -2.46
N TYR A 55 -3.61 3.85 -1.46
CA TYR A 55 -3.93 4.09 -0.05
C TYR A 55 -3.42 5.46 0.40
N ARG A 56 -4.30 6.32 0.91
CA ARG A 56 -3.91 7.66 1.43
C ARG A 56 -3.46 7.59 2.88
N ILE A 57 -2.26 8.12 3.16
CA ILE A 57 -1.70 8.30 4.50
C ILE A 57 -1.36 9.78 4.69
N ARG A 58 -2.38 10.61 5.00
CA ARG A 58 -2.26 12.07 5.04
C ARG A 58 -1.68 12.63 3.73
N ASP A 59 -0.41 13.04 3.74
CA ASP A 59 0.33 13.63 2.63
C ASP A 59 1.00 12.56 1.74
N TYR A 60 1.17 11.35 2.27
CA TYR A 60 1.75 10.21 1.57
C TYR A 60 0.67 9.35 0.90
N ARG A 61 1.07 8.68 -0.18
CA ARG A 61 0.21 7.81 -0.98
C ARG A 61 1.00 6.54 -1.28
N VAL A 62 0.48 5.40 -0.84
CA VAL A 62 1.02 4.08 -1.20
C VAL A 62 0.30 3.62 -2.45
N ILE A 63 1.05 3.36 -3.51
CA ILE A 63 0.55 2.78 -4.75
C ILE A 63 0.89 1.29 -4.75
N TYR A 64 -0.08 0.44 -5.08
CA TYR A 64 0.09 -1.01 -5.10
C TYR A 64 -0.85 -1.67 -6.09
N SER A 65 -0.49 -2.84 -6.57
CA SER A 65 -1.37 -3.79 -7.26
C SER A 65 -1.78 -4.89 -6.28
N VAL A 66 -2.83 -5.64 -6.62
CA VAL A 66 -3.24 -6.82 -5.85
C VAL A 66 -3.25 -7.99 -6.81
N ASP A 67 -2.44 -8.99 -6.49
CA ASP A 67 -2.42 -10.25 -7.19
C ASP A 67 -3.30 -11.25 -6.42
N ASP A 68 -4.27 -11.86 -7.12
CA ASP A 68 -5.13 -12.91 -6.57
C ASP A 68 -4.71 -14.30 -7.05
N GLU A 69 -3.63 -14.42 -7.84
CA GLU A 69 -3.14 -15.72 -8.27
C GLU A 69 -2.73 -16.55 -7.04
N LEU A 70 -3.51 -17.61 -6.81
CA LEU A 70 -3.19 -18.69 -5.89
C LEU A 70 -2.01 -19.46 -6.50
N VAL A 71 -0.82 -19.32 -5.93
CA VAL A 71 0.24 -20.31 -6.10
C VAL A 71 -0.21 -21.65 -5.50
#